data_AF-A0AAV0DSK4-F1
#
_entry.id   AF-A0AAV0DSK4-F1
#
_cell.length_a   1.000
_cell.length_b   1.000
_cell.length_c   1.000
_cell.angle_alpha   90.00
_cell.angle_beta   90.00
_cell.angle_gamma   90.00
#
_symmetry.space_group_name_H-M   'P 1'
#
loop_
_entity.id
_entity.type
_entity.pdbx_description
1 polymer ?
#
loop_
_entity_poly.entity_id
_entity_poly.type
_entity_poly.pdbx_seq_one_letter_code
_entity_poly.pdbx_strand_id
1 'polypeptide(L)'
;MLKFIEMILVVIILSKSLQTSLAQKQTFIVHMAGSEMPPEFLHQAHWYDSALKSASESAEMIYVYKTAAHGFSAKLTQQEALFLKTLPGVVSVQPERKCQLHTTRTPSFLGLVDYFLPGSAAESDVIIGVVDTGVWPEMKSFDDRGLGPIPTTWKGTCETGTNFTASNCNRKLIGARYFSKGYEASQGPVNETLESKSPRDDDGHGTHTASTAGGVLAILVLIQTIN
;
A
#
# COMPACT_ATOMS: atom_id res chain seq x y z
N MET A 1 32.70 14.07 43.76
CA MET A 1 33.29 13.06 42.85
C MET A 1 32.23 12.09 42.32
N LEU A 2 31.46 11.40 43.17
CA LEU A 2 30.42 10.44 42.74
C LEU A 2 29.34 11.04 41.79
N LYS A 3 28.76 12.20 42.13
CA LYS A 3 27.77 12.90 41.29
C LYS A 3 28.30 13.29 39.89
N PHE A 4 29.60 13.53 39.77
CA PHE A 4 30.24 13.89 38.50
C PHE A 4 30.42 12.65 37.61
N ILE A 5 30.76 11.51 38.21
CA ILE A 5 30.86 10.22 37.54
C ILE A 5 29.48 9.76 37.04
N GLU A 6 28.43 9.90 37.87
CA GLU A 6 27.05 9.59 37.46
C GLU A 6 26.58 10.45 36.28
N MET A 7 26.87 11.75 36.29
CA MET A 7 26.53 12.65 35.19
C MET A 7 27.23 12.23 33.88
N ILE A 8 28.51 11.88 33.93
CA ILE A 8 29.25 11.37 32.76
C ILE A 8 28.63 10.06 32.26
N LEU A 9 28.28 9.14 33.17
CA LEU A 9 27.67 7.87 32.81
C LEU A 9 26.32 8.07 32.11
N VAL A 10 25.48 8.98 32.61
CA VAL A 10 24.20 9.35 31.99
C VAL A 10 24.42 9.94 30.59
N VAL A 11 25.38 10.85 30.42
CA VAL A 11 25.69 11.42 29.10
C VAL A 11 26.14 10.34 28.11
N ILE A 12 26.99 9.39 28.53
CA ILE A 12 27.44 8.28 27.68
C ILE A 12 26.28 7.35 27.31
N ILE A 13 25.37 7.07 28.24
CA ILE A 13 24.19 6.24 27.97
C ILE A 13 23.26 6.94 26.97
N LEU A 14 23.00 8.24 27.16
CA LEU A 14 22.18 9.03 26.24
C LEU A 14 22.80 9.15 24.84
N SER A 15 24.12 9.36 24.76
CA SER A 15 24.80 9.45 23.45
C SER A 15 24.76 8.12 22.69
N LYS A 16 24.94 6.99 23.40
CA LYS A 16 24.81 5.65 22.81
C LYS A 16 23.39 5.39 22.34
N SER A 17 22.39 5.72 23.15
CA SER A 17 20.97 5.58 22.80
C SER A 17 20.61 6.39 21.55
N LEU A 18 21.09 7.63 21.45
CA LEU A 18 20.88 8.48 20.28
C LEU A 18 21.56 7.90 19.03
N GLN A 19 22.80 7.42 19.14
CA GLN A 19 23.51 6.77 18.03
C GLN A 19 22.77 5.51 17.55
N THR A 20 22.27 4.68 18.46
CA THR A 20 21.47 3.50 18.08
C THR A 20 20.16 3.88 17.38
N SER A 21 19.49 4.94 17.84
CA SER A 21 18.27 5.44 17.20
C SER A 21 18.55 5.97 15.78
N LEU A 22 19.65 6.70 15.59
CA LEU A 22 20.04 7.23 14.28
C LEU A 22 20.50 6.13 13.32
N ALA A 23 21.09 5.05 13.81
CA ALA A 23 21.55 3.92 12.99
C ALA A 23 20.42 2.95 12.62
N GLN A 24 19.29 2.98 13.34
CA GLN A 24 18.15 2.11 13.05
C GLN A 24 17.47 2.54 11.75
N LYS A 25 17.33 1.59 10.81
CA LYS A 25 16.58 1.85 9.57
C LYS A 25 15.08 1.63 9.76
N GLN A 26 14.30 2.51 9.16
CA GLN A 26 12.83 2.47 9.10
C GLN A 26 12.38 2.65 7.65
N THR A 27 11.15 2.28 7.33
CA THR A 27 10.59 2.53 5.99
C THR A 27 10.17 4.00 5.88
N PHE A 28 10.59 4.66 4.80
CA PHE A 28 10.18 6.01 4.45
C PHE A 28 9.50 6.02 3.07
N ILE A 29 8.55 6.93 2.91
CA ILE A 29 7.94 7.31 1.64
C ILE A 29 8.60 8.62 1.20
N VAL A 30 9.20 8.60 0.02
CA VAL A 30 9.86 9.74 -0.62
C VAL A 30 8.98 10.18 -1.79
N HIS A 31 8.45 11.40 -1.71
CA HIS A 31 7.70 12.03 -2.79
C HIS A 31 8.63 12.85 -3.67
N MET A 32 8.51 12.66 -4.98
CA MET A 32 9.32 13.31 -5.99
C MET A 32 8.45 14.23 -6.86
N ALA A 33 8.99 15.38 -7.25
CA ALA A 33 8.37 16.28 -8.20
C ALA A 33 8.53 15.70 -9.61
N GLY A 34 7.58 14.86 -10.04
CA GLY A 34 7.68 14.15 -11.33
C GLY A 34 7.91 15.06 -12.54
N SER A 35 7.43 16.31 -12.49
CA SER A 35 7.65 17.34 -13.52
C SER A 35 9.06 17.92 -13.56
N GLU A 36 9.85 17.75 -12.50
CA GLU A 36 11.23 18.24 -12.38
C GLU A 36 12.26 17.16 -12.72
N MET A 37 11.83 16.03 -13.30
CA MET A 37 12.74 14.97 -13.72
C MET A 37 13.78 15.53 -14.70
N PRO A 38 15.09 15.41 -14.39
CA PRO A 38 16.12 15.91 -15.27
C PRO A 38 16.12 15.21 -16.65
N PRO A 39 16.41 15.94 -17.74
CA PRO A 39 16.31 15.41 -19.11
C PRO A 39 17.28 14.26 -19.41
N GLU A 40 18.34 14.09 -18.62
CA GLU A 40 19.26 12.96 -18.69
C GLU A 40 18.62 11.61 -18.32
N PHE A 41 17.48 11.61 -17.62
CA PHE A 41 16.78 10.39 -17.25
C PHE A 41 15.67 10.05 -18.26
N LEU A 42 15.77 8.86 -18.85
CA LEU A 42 14.72 8.30 -19.72
C LEU A 42 13.52 7.76 -18.92
N HIS A 43 13.76 7.32 -17.69
CA HIS A 43 12.77 6.68 -16.83
C HIS A 43 12.84 7.20 -15.40
N GLN A 44 11.68 7.58 -14.85
CA GLN A 44 11.53 8.06 -13.46
C GLN A 44 12.19 7.12 -12.43
N ALA A 45 12.10 5.81 -12.65
CA ALA A 45 12.70 4.83 -11.74
C ALA A 45 14.22 4.96 -11.64
N HIS A 46 14.92 5.29 -12.74
CA HIS A 46 16.37 5.47 -12.72
C HIS A 46 16.76 6.77 -12.02
N TRP A 47 15.95 7.83 -12.18
CA TRP A 47 16.14 9.08 -11.44
C TRP A 47 15.97 8.86 -9.94
N TYR A 48 14.91 8.16 -9.53
CA TYR A 48 14.64 7.86 -8.14
C TYR A 48 15.72 6.96 -7.53
N ASP A 49 16.17 5.94 -8.27
CA ASP A 49 17.28 5.10 -7.82
C ASP A 49 18.56 5.92 -7.64
N SER A 50 18.90 6.78 -8.60
CA SER A 50 20.06 7.67 -8.49
C SER A 50 19.99 8.57 -7.24
N ALA A 51 18.82 9.17 -6.97
CA ALA A 51 18.61 9.95 -5.75
C ALA A 51 18.80 9.10 -4.49
N LEU A 52 18.23 7.89 -4.45
CA LEU A 52 18.39 6.97 -3.32
C LEU A 52 19.86 6.56 -3.11
N LYS A 53 20.56 6.20 -4.18
CA LYS A 53 21.98 5.78 -4.15
C LYS A 53 22.91 6.89 -3.71
N SER A 54 22.55 8.16 -3.96
CA SER A 54 23.32 9.31 -3.43
C SER A 54 23.24 9.44 -1.91
N ALA A 55 22.16 8.96 -1.28
CA ALA A 55 22.03 8.91 0.17
C ALA A 55 22.66 7.64 0.77
N SER A 56 22.55 6.51 0.07
CA SER A 56 23.02 5.21 0.53
C SER A 56 23.20 4.25 -0.64
N GLU A 57 24.46 3.92 -0.95
CA GLU A 57 24.80 3.05 -2.09
C GLU A 57 24.15 1.65 -1.97
N SER A 58 23.98 1.15 -0.74
CA SER A 58 23.38 -0.15 -0.46
C SER A 58 21.85 -0.14 -0.31
N ALA A 59 21.20 1.04 -0.29
CA ALA A 59 19.76 1.10 -0.15
C ALA A 59 19.05 0.69 -1.44
N GLU A 60 17.91 0.02 -1.30
CA GLU A 60 17.07 -0.42 -2.41
C GLU A 60 15.65 0.13 -2.24
N MET A 61 15.00 0.45 -3.37
CA MET A 61 13.60 0.85 -3.37
C MET A 61 12.70 -0.37 -3.13
N ILE A 62 11.77 -0.25 -2.19
CA ILE A 62 10.74 -1.24 -1.89
C ILE A 62 9.62 -1.15 -2.95
N TYR A 63 9.11 0.06 -3.18
CA TYR A 63 8.12 0.37 -4.21
C TYR A 63 8.47 1.65 -4.97
N VAL A 64 7.96 1.76 -6.20
CA VAL A 64 8.08 2.96 -7.04
C VAL A 64 6.67 3.40 -7.47
N TYR A 65 6.36 4.66 -7.25
CA TYR A 65 5.08 5.31 -7.57
C TYR A 65 5.26 6.20 -8.80
N LYS A 66 4.44 5.98 -9.84
CA LYS A 66 4.59 6.64 -11.15
C LYS A 66 3.32 7.30 -11.70
N THR A 67 2.17 7.10 -11.04
CA THR A 67 0.85 7.43 -11.61
C THR A 67 0.07 8.39 -10.73
N ALA A 68 -0.57 7.91 -9.66
CA ALA A 68 -1.34 8.75 -8.75
C ALA A 68 -0.46 9.56 -7.79
N ALA A 69 0.74 9.07 -7.54
CA ALA A 69 1.81 9.76 -6.84
C ALA A 69 3.13 9.46 -7.56
N HIS A 70 4.09 10.37 -7.41
CA HIS A 70 5.44 10.24 -7.95
C HIS A 70 6.42 10.10 -6.79
N GLY A 71 7.24 9.04 -6.81
CA GLY A 71 8.24 8.80 -5.79
C GLY A 71 8.52 7.32 -5.56
N PHE A 72 9.03 7.00 -4.38
CA PHE A 72 9.40 5.64 -3.99
C PHE A 72 9.33 5.44 -2.48
N SER A 73 9.36 4.20 -2.04
CA SER A 73 9.60 3.85 -0.64
C SER A 73 10.91 3.09 -0.49
N ALA A 74 11.60 3.29 0.64
CA ALA A 74 12.88 2.65 0.92
C ALA A 74 13.12 2.52 2.43
N LYS A 75 13.96 1.56 2.82
CA LYS A 75 14.39 1.40 4.21
C LYS A 75 15.65 2.22 4.47
N LEU A 76 15.53 3.27 5.27
CA LEU A 76 16.54 4.30 5.46
C LEU A 76 16.78 4.58 6.95
N THR A 77 17.98 5.01 7.29
CA THR A 77 18.26 5.68 8.56
C THR A 77 17.66 7.08 8.57
N GLN A 78 17.52 7.66 9.76
CA GLN A 78 17.07 9.05 9.89
C GLN A 78 18.00 10.04 9.18
N GLN A 79 19.30 9.76 9.16
CA GLN A 79 20.31 10.60 8.48
C GLN A 79 20.17 10.53 6.95
N GLU A 80 20.04 9.33 6.39
CA GLU A 80 19.79 9.11 4.96
C GLU A 80 18.48 9.82 4.53
N ALA A 81 17.41 9.69 5.32
CA ALA A 81 16.13 10.34 5.05
C ALA A 81 16.20 11.88 5.11
N LEU A 82 16.98 12.44 6.06
CA LEU A 82 17.21 13.89 6.15
C LEU A 82 18.05 14.40 4.98
N PHE A 83 19.05 13.63 4.55
CA PHE A 83 19.83 13.96 3.37
C PHE A 83 18.96 13.99 2.11
N LEU A 84 18.08 13.01 1.91
CA LEU A 84 17.17 13.03 0.74
C LEU A 84 16.31 14.29 0.68
N LYS A 85 15.88 14.85 1.82
CA LYS A 85 15.09 16.09 1.84
C LYS A 85 15.83 17.31 1.25
N THR A 86 17.15 17.26 1.15
CA THR A 86 17.94 18.37 0.60
C THR A 86 18.13 18.26 -0.91
N LEU A 87 17.79 17.11 -1.51
CA LEU A 87 17.99 16.88 -2.93
C LEU A 87 16.96 17.63 -3.79
N PRO A 88 17.37 18.25 -4.90
CA PRO A 88 16.45 18.80 -5.89
C PRO A 88 15.44 17.75 -6.37
N GLY A 89 14.19 18.17 -6.54
CA GLY A 89 13.09 17.30 -6.95
C GLY A 89 12.50 16.42 -5.83
N VAL A 90 13.07 16.38 -4.62
CA VAL A 90 12.43 15.73 -3.46
C VAL A 90 11.43 16.69 -2.84
N VAL A 91 10.15 16.35 -2.87
CA VAL A 91 9.05 17.15 -2.32
C VAL A 91 8.88 16.89 -0.83
N SER A 92 8.93 15.62 -0.41
CA SER A 92 8.85 15.26 1.00
C SER A 92 9.43 13.88 1.28
N VAL A 93 9.90 13.67 2.51
CA VAL A 93 10.34 12.37 3.02
C VAL A 93 9.68 12.15 4.37
N GLN A 94 8.84 11.13 4.45
CA GLN A 94 7.97 10.87 5.61
C GLN A 94 8.09 9.40 6.04
N PRO A 95 8.14 9.11 7.35
CA PRO A 95 8.14 7.73 7.81
C PRO A 95 6.82 7.05 7.45
N GLU A 96 6.89 5.80 7.01
CA GLU A 96 5.72 4.95 6.79
C GLU A 96 4.95 4.77 8.11
N ARG A 97 3.62 4.75 8.03
CA ARG A 97 2.74 4.54 9.19
C ARG A 97 1.82 3.37 8.93
N LYS A 98 1.68 2.51 9.95
CA LYS A 98 0.69 1.45 9.95
C LYS A 98 -0.69 2.04 10.22
N CYS A 99 -1.65 1.73 9.37
CA CYS A 99 -3.07 2.01 9.60
C CYS A 99 -3.71 0.80 10.30
N GLN A 100 -4.77 1.06 11.06
CA GLN A 100 -5.57 -0.01 11.67
C GLN A 100 -6.87 -0.18 10.89
N LEU A 101 -7.35 -1.42 10.82
CA LEU A 101 -8.65 -1.71 10.23
C LEU A 101 -9.74 -1.00 11.03
N HIS A 102 -10.62 -0.31 10.31
CA HIS A 102 -11.75 0.40 10.89
C HIS A 102 -13.00 0.09 10.09
N THR A 103 -13.78 -0.90 10.50
CA THR A 103 -15.22 -0.93 10.22
C THR A 103 -15.93 -1.68 11.35
N THR A 104 -17.02 -1.10 11.88
CA THR A 104 -17.92 -1.85 12.78
C THR A 104 -19.39 -1.77 12.37
N ARG A 105 -19.85 -0.80 11.55
CA ARG A 105 -21.26 -0.66 11.11
C ARG A 105 -21.38 0.21 9.84
N THR A 106 -21.96 -0.29 8.76
CA THR A 106 -21.92 0.43 7.46
C THR A 106 -23.29 0.84 6.86
N PRO A 107 -24.32 -0.01 6.66
CA PRO A 107 -25.53 0.46 5.94
C PRO A 107 -26.58 1.16 6.83
N SER A 108 -26.94 0.55 7.97
CA SER A 108 -27.99 1.07 8.86
C SER A 108 -27.60 2.38 9.54
N PHE A 109 -26.30 2.56 9.80
CA PHE A 109 -25.76 3.80 10.36
C PHE A 109 -25.95 4.99 9.42
N LEU A 110 -25.94 4.76 8.11
CA LEU A 110 -26.09 5.79 7.08
C LEU A 110 -27.56 6.00 6.65
N GLY A 111 -28.53 5.30 7.27
CA GLY A 111 -29.94 5.41 6.91
C GLY A 111 -30.28 4.89 5.50
N LEU A 112 -29.39 4.10 4.88
CA LEU A 112 -29.50 3.62 3.50
C LEU A 112 -30.39 2.37 3.36
N VAL A 113 -31.41 2.23 4.20
CA VAL A 113 -32.27 1.03 4.24
C VAL A 113 -33.23 0.92 3.04
N ASP A 114 -33.54 2.04 2.36
CA ASP A 114 -34.57 2.08 1.30
C ASP A 114 -34.11 2.65 -0.05
N TYR A 115 -32.81 2.90 -0.27
CA TYR A 115 -32.33 3.41 -1.57
C TYR A 115 -32.04 2.26 -2.54
N PHE A 116 -33.10 1.72 -3.14
CA PHE A 116 -33.00 1.10 -4.46
C PHE A 116 -32.83 2.24 -5.48
N LEU A 117 -31.59 2.48 -5.92
CA LEU A 117 -31.40 3.28 -7.13
C LEU A 117 -32.05 2.49 -8.29
N PRO A 118 -33.05 3.05 -8.98
CA PRO A 118 -33.63 2.38 -10.15
C PRO A 118 -32.52 2.21 -11.16
N GLY A 119 -32.23 0.95 -11.52
CA GLY A 119 -31.12 0.57 -12.39
C GLY A 119 -31.08 1.43 -13.64
N SER A 120 -30.18 2.41 -13.64
CA SER A 120 -29.80 3.11 -14.85
C SER A 120 -28.69 2.28 -15.47
N ALA A 121 -28.77 2.04 -16.79
CA ALA A 121 -27.77 1.30 -17.56
C ALA A 121 -26.35 1.93 -17.53
N ALA A 122 -26.13 3.00 -16.75
CA ALA A 122 -24.88 3.71 -16.59
C ALA A 122 -24.00 3.18 -15.43
N GLU A 123 -24.50 2.28 -14.58
CA GLU A 123 -23.76 1.81 -13.40
C GLU A 123 -22.74 0.67 -13.68
N SER A 124 -22.84 -0.01 -14.83
CA SER A 124 -21.90 -1.09 -15.21
C SER A 124 -20.52 -0.59 -15.66
N ASP A 125 -20.33 0.72 -15.82
CA ASP A 125 -19.06 1.34 -16.23
C ASP A 125 -18.26 1.91 -15.05
N VAL A 126 -18.78 1.80 -13.83
CA VAL A 126 -18.08 2.24 -12.61
C VAL A 126 -17.23 1.11 -12.06
N ILE A 127 -15.94 1.41 -11.88
CA ILE A 127 -14.98 0.52 -11.22
C ILE A 127 -14.69 1.07 -9.83
N ILE A 128 -14.98 0.28 -8.80
CA ILE A 128 -14.72 0.64 -7.40
C ILE A 128 -13.42 -0.04 -6.97
N GLY A 129 -12.42 0.76 -6.60
CA GLY A 129 -11.20 0.29 -5.97
C GLY A 129 -11.36 0.21 -4.45
N VAL A 130 -11.08 -0.94 -3.87
CA VAL A 130 -11.15 -1.17 -2.42
C VAL A 130 -9.76 -1.59 -1.93
N VAL A 131 -9.24 -0.85 -0.95
CA VAL A 131 -7.95 -1.12 -0.30
C VAL A 131 -8.23 -1.68 1.09
N ASP A 132 -7.99 -2.97 1.29
CA ASP A 132 -8.43 -3.70 2.47
C ASP A 132 -7.61 -5.00 2.67
N THR A 133 -8.11 -6.01 3.38
CA THR A 133 -7.43 -7.29 3.66
C THR A 133 -7.47 -8.32 2.53
N GLY A 134 -7.98 -7.94 1.35
CA GLY A 134 -8.09 -8.82 0.17
C GLY A 134 -9.52 -9.20 -0.17
N VAL A 135 -9.70 -10.33 -0.86
CA VAL A 135 -11.04 -10.87 -1.20
C VAL A 135 -11.15 -12.39 -1.12
N TRP A 136 -12.34 -12.88 -0.75
CA TRP A 136 -12.78 -14.25 -0.94
C TRP A 136 -13.65 -14.36 -2.21
N PRO A 137 -13.04 -14.65 -3.39
CA PRO A 137 -13.69 -14.52 -4.69
C PRO A 137 -14.84 -15.51 -4.90
N GLU A 138 -14.88 -16.62 -4.16
CA GLU A 138 -15.92 -17.65 -4.31
C GLU A 138 -17.27 -17.27 -3.65
N MET A 139 -17.35 -16.10 -2.99
CA MET A 139 -18.59 -15.61 -2.39
C MET A 139 -19.60 -15.18 -3.46
N LYS A 140 -20.89 -15.47 -3.21
CA LYS A 140 -21.99 -15.16 -4.14
C LYS A 140 -22.10 -13.67 -4.48
N SER A 141 -21.64 -12.76 -3.60
CA SER A 141 -21.61 -11.32 -3.85
C SER A 141 -20.67 -10.91 -5.00
N PHE A 142 -19.73 -11.80 -5.39
CA PHE A 142 -18.81 -11.58 -6.50
C PHE A 142 -19.16 -12.40 -7.76
N ASP A 143 -20.37 -12.97 -7.80
CA ASP A 143 -20.89 -13.65 -8.98
C ASP A 143 -21.11 -12.66 -10.14
N ASP A 144 -20.75 -13.06 -11.35
CA ASP A 144 -20.71 -12.16 -12.50
C ASP A 144 -21.87 -12.36 -13.50
N ARG A 145 -22.87 -13.15 -13.11
CA ARG A 145 -24.05 -13.44 -13.94
C ARG A 145 -24.83 -12.17 -14.21
N GLY A 146 -25.16 -11.95 -15.48
CA GLY A 146 -25.89 -10.77 -15.94
C GLY A 146 -25.02 -9.52 -16.15
N LEU A 147 -23.71 -9.58 -15.85
CA LEU A 147 -22.79 -8.48 -16.13
C LEU A 147 -22.26 -8.54 -17.57
N GLY A 148 -22.17 -7.36 -18.19
CA GLY A 148 -21.53 -7.13 -19.47
C GLY A 148 -20.00 -7.35 -19.43
N PRO A 149 -19.31 -7.14 -20.57
CA PRO A 149 -17.86 -7.29 -20.63
C PRO A 149 -17.15 -6.27 -19.73
N ILE A 150 -15.93 -6.62 -19.32
CA ILE A 150 -15.05 -5.70 -18.58
C ILE A 150 -14.79 -4.46 -19.45
N PRO A 151 -14.87 -3.23 -18.91
CA PRO A 151 -14.59 -2.00 -19.65
C PRO A 151 -13.21 -2.06 -20.33
N THR A 152 -13.15 -1.70 -21.61
CA THR A 152 -11.90 -1.76 -22.41
C THR A 152 -10.83 -0.77 -21.94
N THR A 153 -11.23 0.23 -21.15
CA THR A 153 -10.33 1.18 -20.48
C THR A 153 -9.63 0.59 -19.26
N TRP A 154 -10.09 -0.55 -18.74
CA TRP A 154 -9.48 -1.24 -17.61
C TRP A 154 -8.12 -1.84 -18.01
N LYS A 155 -7.09 -1.54 -17.21
CA LYS A 155 -5.70 -1.99 -17.43
C LYS A 155 -5.09 -2.68 -16.23
N GLY A 156 -5.87 -2.95 -15.19
CA GLY A 156 -5.37 -3.67 -14.04
C GLY A 156 -5.27 -5.17 -14.31
N THR A 157 -4.78 -5.89 -13.31
CA THR A 157 -4.42 -7.29 -13.43
C THR A 157 -5.01 -8.08 -12.27
N CYS A 158 -5.15 -9.39 -12.48
CA CYS A 158 -5.43 -10.35 -11.42
C CYS A 158 -4.11 -11.04 -11.05
N GLU A 159 -3.51 -10.64 -9.93
CA GLU A 159 -2.26 -11.25 -9.45
C GLU A 159 -2.51 -12.65 -8.91
N THR A 160 -1.61 -13.57 -9.25
CA THR A 160 -1.56 -14.93 -8.70
C THR A 160 -0.70 -14.94 -7.44
N GLY A 161 -1.05 -15.81 -6.49
CA GLY A 161 -0.26 -16.09 -5.30
C GLY A 161 -0.81 -17.31 -4.56
N THR A 162 -0.45 -17.45 -3.29
CA THR A 162 -0.97 -18.50 -2.41
C THR A 162 -2.50 -18.52 -2.40
N ASN A 163 -3.11 -19.67 -2.76
CA ASN A 163 -4.57 -19.86 -2.82
C ASN A 163 -5.35 -18.87 -3.71
N PHE A 164 -4.69 -18.23 -4.68
CA PHE A 164 -5.33 -17.27 -5.57
C PHE A 164 -4.68 -17.31 -6.96
N THR A 165 -5.51 -17.46 -7.99
CA THR A 165 -5.08 -17.56 -9.39
C THR A 165 -5.78 -16.52 -10.24
N ALA A 166 -5.29 -16.28 -11.46
CA ALA A 166 -5.94 -15.37 -12.39
C ALA A 166 -7.41 -15.72 -12.68
N SER A 167 -7.82 -16.99 -12.58
CA SER A 167 -9.21 -17.42 -12.78
C SER A 167 -10.14 -17.08 -11.63
N ASN A 168 -9.61 -16.59 -10.51
CA ASN A 168 -10.43 -16.06 -9.42
C ASN A 168 -11.01 -14.68 -9.72
N CYS A 169 -10.45 -13.95 -10.69
CA CYS A 169 -11.10 -12.77 -11.26
C CYS A 169 -12.10 -13.16 -12.36
N ASN A 170 -13.15 -12.37 -12.49
CA ASN A 170 -14.26 -12.57 -13.43
C ASN A 170 -14.80 -11.20 -13.91
N ARG A 171 -16.02 -11.11 -14.46
CA ARG A 171 -16.57 -9.81 -14.91
C ARG A 171 -17.04 -8.89 -13.76
N LYS A 172 -17.10 -9.40 -12.52
CA LYS A 172 -17.45 -8.66 -11.30
C LYS A 172 -16.20 -8.23 -10.53
N LEU A 173 -15.32 -9.17 -10.20
CA LEU A 173 -13.99 -8.91 -9.64
C LEU A 173 -12.99 -8.88 -10.79
N ILE A 174 -12.71 -7.71 -11.34
CA ILE A 174 -11.92 -7.57 -12.59
C ILE A 174 -10.42 -7.37 -12.34
N GLY A 175 -10.03 -7.17 -11.08
CA GLY A 175 -8.65 -7.00 -10.67
C GLY A 175 -8.45 -7.28 -9.19
N ALA A 176 -7.32 -7.90 -8.89
CA ALA A 176 -6.95 -8.27 -7.54
C ALA A 176 -5.42 -8.15 -7.42
N ARG A 177 -4.95 -7.38 -6.45
CA ARG A 177 -3.53 -7.06 -6.22
C ARG A 177 -3.21 -7.21 -4.74
N TYR A 178 -1.95 -7.46 -4.41
CA TYR A 178 -1.50 -7.43 -3.02
C TYR A 178 -0.13 -6.75 -2.88
N PHE A 179 0.09 -6.10 -1.74
CA PHE A 179 1.32 -5.34 -1.48
C PHE A 179 1.92 -5.72 -0.12
N SER A 180 2.86 -6.67 -0.13
CA SER A 180 3.51 -7.19 1.07
C SER A 180 4.89 -6.61 1.38
N LYS A 181 5.62 -6.07 0.40
CA LYS A 181 7.04 -5.70 0.58
C LYS A 181 7.25 -4.59 1.62
N GLY A 182 6.32 -3.65 1.73
CA GLY A 182 6.36 -2.58 2.73
C GLY A 182 6.18 -3.12 4.15
N TYR A 183 5.17 -3.99 4.32
CA TYR A 183 4.99 -4.75 5.55
C TYR A 183 6.25 -5.56 5.89
N GLU A 184 6.78 -6.32 4.94
CA GLU A 184 7.96 -7.17 5.19
C GLU A 184 9.21 -6.37 5.54
N ALA A 185 9.38 -5.18 4.95
CA ALA A 185 10.47 -4.28 5.27
C ALA A 185 10.39 -3.73 6.70
N SER A 186 9.18 -3.55 7.25
CA SER A 186 8.97 -2.95 8.57
C SER A 186 8.76 -3.97 9.70
N GLN A 187 8.03 -5.06 9.45
CA GLN A 187 7.62 -6.06 10.45
C GLN A 187 8.33 -7.42 10.29
N GLY A 188 9.00 -7.65 9.17
CA GLY A 188 9.56 -8.96 8.84
C GLY A 188 8.62 -9.82 7.98
N PRO A 189 9.02 -11.06 7.64
CA PRO A 189 8.32 -11.87 6.65
C PRO A 189 6.87 -12.13 7.02
N VAL A 190 6.00 -12.18 6.01
CA VAL A 190 4.59 -12.56 6.21
C VAL A 190 4.51 -13.98 6.75
N ASN A 191 3.69 -14.19 7.78
CA ASN A 191 3.38 -15.52 8.26
C ASN A 191 2.29 -16.15 7.37
N GLU A 192 2.70 -16.91 6.36
CA GLU A 192 1.81 -17.57 5.40
C GLU A 192 0.89 -18.66 5.98
N THR A 193 1.03 -18.98 7.27
CA THR A 193 0.04 -19.81 7.99
C THR A 193 -1.17 -19.03 8.46
N LEU A 194 -1.07 -17.70 8.52
CA LEU A 194 -2.13 -16.78 8.96
C LEU A 194 -2.64 -15.91 7.81
N GLU A 195 -1.76 -15.49 6.90
CA GLU A 195 -2.12 -14.60 5.80
C GLU A 195 -1.39 -14.99 4.51
N SER A 196 -2.16 -15.17 3.44
CA SER A 196 -1.65 -15.53 2.13
C SER A 196 -0.88 -14.37 1.49
N LYS A 197 0.28 -14.67 0.88
CA LYS A 197 0.97 -13.74 -0.03
C LYS A 197 0.29 -13.73 -1.40
N SER A 198 -0.95 -13.30 -1.42
CA SER A 198 -1.79 -13.18 -2.60
C SER A 198 -2.90 -12.15 -2.33
N PRO A 199 -3.82 -11.88 -3.27
CA PRO A 199 -5.01 -11.07 -3.00
C PRO A 199 -6.11 -11.77 -2.17
N ARG A 200 -5.86 -12.98 -1.65
CA ARG A 200 -6.81 -13.78 -0.87
C ARG A 200 -7.05 -13.14 0.50
N ASP A 201 -8.32 -12.98 0.84
CA ASP A 201 -8.72 -12.56 2.19
C ASP A 201 -8.72 -13.75 3.16
N ASP A 202 -7.80 -13.73 4.12
CA ASP A 202 -7.75 -14.67 5.24
C ASP A 202 -8.32 -14.07 6.56
N ASP A 203 -8.70 -12.79 6.54
CA ASP A 203 -9.29 -12.06 7.68
C ASP A 203 -10.82 -11.97 7.59
N GLY A 204 -11.32 -11.56 6.42
CA GLY A 204 -12.74 -11.39 6.12
C GLY A 204 -13.21 -9.93 6.01
N HIS A 205 -12.47 -8.98 6.59
CA HIS A 205 -12.83 -7.56 6.55
C HIS A 205 -12.92 -7.03 5.12
N GLY A 206 -11.94 -7.33 4.26
CA GLY A 206 -11.92 -6.91 2.86
C GLY A 206 -13.09 -7.46 2.06
N THR A 207 -13.42 -8.73 2.24
CA THR A 207 -14.59 -9.36 1.62
C THR A 207 -15.88 -8.68 2.04
N HIS A 208 -16.02 -8.36 3.33
CA HIS A 208 -17.21 -7.69 3.86
C HIS A 208 -17.33 -6.25 3.32
N THR A 209 -16.24 -5.48 3.35
CA THR A 209 -16.18 -4.10 2.82
C THR A 209 -16.49 -4.09 1.32
N ALA A 210 -15.85 -4.97 0.54
CA ALA A 210 -16.00 -5.05 -0.90
C ALA A 210 -17.42 -5.44 -1.32
N SER A 211 -18.02 -6.43 -0.66
CA SER A 211 -19.40 -6.85 -0.95
C SER A 211 -20.43 -5.77 -0.58
N THR A 212 -20.17 -5.01 0.48
CA THR A 212 -20.99 -3.85 0.85
C THR A 212 -20.88 -2.72 -0.18
N ALA A 213 -19.67 -2.40 -0.65
CA ALA A 213 -19.43 -1.31 -1.59
C ALA A 213 -19.88 -1.65 -3.02
N GLY A 214 -19.60 -2.87 -3.49
CA GLY A 214 -19.82 -3.28 -4.88
C GLY A 214 -21.24 -3.70 -5.22
N GLY A 215 -22.10 -3.95 -4.22
CA GLY A 215 -23.47 -4.42 -4.41
C GLY A 215 -23.59 -5.53 -5.46
N VAL A 216 -24.73 -5.62 -6.16
CA VAL A 216 -24.90 -6.58 -7.27
C VAL A 216 -24.35 -6.04 -8.59
N LEU A 217 -24.41 -4.73 -8.84
CA LEU A 217 -24.22 -4.16 -10.18
C LEU A 217 -22.86 -3.48 -10.44
N ALA A 218 -22.09 -3.10 -9.41
CA ALA A 218 -20.82 -2.38 -9.62
C ALA A 218 -19.64 -3.34 -9.81
N ILE A 219 -18.67 -2.95 -10.63
CA ILE A 219 -17.46 -3.75 -10.85
C ILE A 219 -16.40 -3.40 -9.79
N LEU A 220 -15.75 -4.42 -9.24
CA LEU A 220 -14.80 -4.29 -8.13
C LEU A 220 -13.36 -4.57 -8.56
N VAL A 221 -12.45 -3.81 -7.96
CA VAL A 221 -11.02 -4.07 -7.94
C VAL A 221 -10.56 -4.06 -6.49
N LEU A 222 -9.83 -5.09 -6.10
CA LEU A 222 -9.37 -5.24 -4.72
C LEU A 222 -7.86 -5.17 -4.63
N ILE A 223 -7.42 -4.42 -3.63
CA ILE A 223 -6.02 -4.24 -3.28
C ILE A 223 -5.86 -4.68 -1.83
N GLN A 224 -5.12 -5.77 -1.64
CA GLN A 224 -4.76 -6.25 -0.32
C GLN A 224 -3.55 -5.49 0.24
N THR A 225 -3.72 -5.01 1.47
CA THR A 225 -2.62 -4.57 2.33
C THR A 225 -2.43 -5.59 3.43
N ILE A 226 -1.23 -6.15 3.54
CA ILE A 226 -0.88 -7.12 4.60
C ILE A 226 -0.93 -6.44 5.97
N ASN A 227 -1.49 -7.12 6.97
CA ASN A 227 -1.74 -6.58 8.32
C ASN A 227 -0.64 -6.89 9.35
#